data_AF-A0A1G2ZI31-F1
#
_entry.id   AF-A0A1G2ZI31-F1
#
_cell.length_a   1.000
_cell.length_b   1.000
_cell.length_c   1.000
_cell.angle_alpha   90.00
_cell.angle_beta   90.00
_cell.angle_gamma   90.00
#
_symmetry.space_group_name_H-M   'P 1'
#
loop_
_entity.id
_entity.type
_entity.pdbx_description
1 polymer ?
#
loop_
_entity_poly.entity_id
_entity_poly.type
_entity_poly.pdbx_seq_one_letter_code
_entity_poly.pdbx_strand_id
1 'polypeptide(L)'
;DGTPLARLIGAGRDRQRKIRARDFEPDPGGLFSIAVIHGTADPAALQARGIHYWALGGRHDRTTLFSSPHVAHYCGNPQGRRPEEQGTHGCTLVQVDDQQRGRPSLVPTDALRWLSERVVVGDDATREDLEALLRERMHALVESTPKLDLLISWTLAGYRPEVGRGSLLAQVRRGALGAEMLGWLRSEYGYGPPAAWSVSLEVEPPVSLPPEWYEQETIRGDFLRAIRQLQMNPQEPLGLESYVAEEHLAGTLGSALDLSHRPDRERVLRESALLGVDLLSAEEEPS
;
A
#
# COMPACT_ATOMS: atom_id res chain seq x y z
N ASP A 1 16.29 2.88 46.48
CA ASP A 1 16.93 1.55 46.44
C ASP A 1 16.67 0.91 45.07
N GLY A 2 17.70 0.81 44.23
CA GLY A 2 17.55 0.50 42.80
C GLY A 2 17.49 -1.01 42.51
N THR A 3 16.38 -1.67 42.87
CA THR A 3 16.18 -3.10 42.56
C THR A 3 16.03 -3.31 41.05
N PRO A 4 16.85 -4.18 40.41
CA PRO A 4 16.72 -4.47 38.99
C PRO A 4 15.42 -5.25 38.71
N LEU A 5 14.66 -4.81 37.71
CA LEU A 5 13.37 -5.41 37.33
C LEU A 5 13.45 -6.23 36.04
N ALA A 6 14.36 -5.88 35.14
CA ALA A 6 14.51 -6.51 33.84
C ALA A 6 15.95 -6.38 33.34
N ARG A 7 16.35 -7.30 32.45
CA ARG A 7 17.59 -7.24 31.69
C ARG A 7 17.29 -6.91 30.24
N LEU A 8 17.97 -5.91 29.69
CA LEU A 8 17.86 -5.52 28.28
C LEU A 8 19.15 -5.89 27.53
N ILE A 9 18.99 -6.56 26.39
CA ILE A 9 20.09 -7.05 25.56
C ILE A 9 19.84 -6.54 24.14
N GLY A 10 20.76 -5.75 23.60
CA GLY A 10 20.66 -5.21 22.26
C GLY A 10 21.83 -5.63 21.40
N ALA A 11 21.59 -5.84 20.10
CA ALA A 11 22.65 -5.90 19.11
C ALA A 11 22.62 -4.62 18.26
N GLY A 12 23.78 -3.98 18.10
CA GLY A 12 23.93 -2.86 17.17
C GLY A 12 23.63 -3.28 15.72
N ARG A 13 23.09 -2.36 14.92
CA ARG A 13 22.80 -2.59 13.50
C ARG A 13 24.07 -2.47 12.67
N ASP A 14 24.44 -3.54 11.99
CA ASP A 14 25.43 -3.55 10.91
C ASP A 14 24.75 -4.10 9.64
N ARG A 15 24.89 -3.41 8.51
CA ARG A 15 24.26 -3.78 7.22
C ARG A 15 24.66 -5.17 6.75
N GLN A 16 25.82 -5.68 7.16
CA GLN A 16 26.31 -7.00 6.75
C GLN A 16 26.02 -8.12 7.78
N ARG A 17 25.64 -7.76 9.01
CA ARG A 17 25.48 -8.73 10.10
C ARG A 17 24.06 -9.28 10.14
N LYS A 18 23.89 -10.55 9.78
CA LYS A 18 22.66 -11.30 10.03
C LYS A 18 22.44 -11.49 11.53
N ILE A 19 21.19 -11.40 11.95
CA ILE A 19 20.77 -11.65 13.34
C ILE A 19 21.08 -13.10 13.69
N ARG A 20 21.77 -13.31 14.81
CA ARG A 20 22.07 -14.63 15.36
C ARG A 20 21.37 -14.75 16.71
N ALA A 21 20.27 -15.49 16.77
CA ALA A 21 19.48 -15.66 18.00
C ALA A 21 20.32 -16.20 19.18
N ARG A 22 21.38 -16.97 18.91
CA ARG A 22 22.34 -17.47 19.91
C ARG A 22 23.16 -16.39 20.61
N ASP A 23 23.26 -15.18 20.06
CA ASP A 23 23.98 -14.07 20.69
C ASP A 23 23.17 -13.47 21.86
N PHE A 24 21.95 -13.96 22.10
CA PHE A 24 21.03 -13.49 23.13
C PHE A 24 20.73 -14.62 24.11
N GLU A 25 21.11 -14.42 25.37
CA GLU A 25 20.88 -15.34 26.47
C GLU A 25 20.01 -14.68 27.54
N PRO A 26 19.06 -15.40 28.14
CA PRO A 26 18.25 -14.86 29.23
C PRO A 26 19.12 -14.53 30.44
N ASP A 27 18.55 -13.72 31.32
CA ASP A 27 19.20 -13.40 32.58
C ASP A 27 19.35 -14.65 33.47
N PRO A 28 20.56 -14.97 33.95
CA PRO A 28 20.78 -16.14 34.80
C PRO A 28 20.14 -16.01 36.19
N GLY A 29 19.85 -14.79 36.64
CA GLY A 29 19.15 -14.52 37.90
C GLY A 29 17.63 -14.58 37.80
N GLY A 30 17.10 -14.94 36.62
CA GLY A 30 15.65 -15.03 36.40
C GLY A 30 14.96 -13.69 36.22
N LEU A 31 15.69 -12.60 35.95
CA LEU A 31 15.07 -11.32 35.61
C LEU A 31 14.34 -11.41 34.25
N PHE A 32 13.27 -10.61 34.11
CA PHE A 32 12.55 -10.50 32.85
C PHE A 32 13.51 -10.03 31.76
N SER A 33 13.68 -10.84 30.72
CA SER A 33 14.72 -10.64 29.70
C SER A 33 14.10 -10.10 28.42
N ILE A 34 14.60 -8.93 28.00
CA ILE A 34 14.19 -8.21 26.80
C ILE A 34 15.35 -8.22 25.81
N ALA A 35 15.11 -8.71 24.59
CA ALA A 35 16.07 -8.61 23.50
C ALA A 35 15.59 -7.61 22.44
N VAL A 36 16.46 -6.69 22.01
CA VAL A 36 16.17 -5.66 21.02
C VAL A 36 16.98 -5.95 19.75
N ILE A 37 16.28 -6.10 18.62
CA ILE A 37 16.86 -6.53 17.35
C ILE A 37 16.28 -5.72 16.20
N HIS A 38 17.10 -5.40 15.20
CA HIS A 38 16.66 -4.80 13.94
C HIS A 38 17.00 -5.71 12.74
N GLY A 39 16.00 -6.10 11.97
CA GLY A 39 16.14 -6.90 10.74
C GLY A 39 15.21 -8.11 10.72
N THR A 40 15.43 -9.02 9.76
CA THR A 40 14.62 -10.23 9.62
C THR A 40 15.08 -11.32 10.58
N ALA A 41 14.18 -11.75 11.46
CA ALA A 41 14.41 -12.87 12.37
C ALA A 41 13.57 -14.10 11.99
N ASP A 42 14.13 -15.29 12.20
CA ASP A 42 13.43 -16.57 12.12
C ASP A 42 12.68 -16.83 13.44
N PRO A 43 11.34 -16.94 13.44
CA PRO A 43 10.55 -17.20 14.64
C PRO A 43 11.02 -18.42 15.43
N ALA A 44 11.36 -19.53 14.75
CA ALA A 44 11.75 -20.77 15.42
C ALA A 44 13.08 -20.61 16.17
N ALA A 45 14.05 -19.93 15.56
CA ALA A 45 15.33 -19.63 16.19
C ALA A 45 15.20 -18.73 17.43
N LEU A 46 14.22 -17.81 17.43
CA LEU A 46 13.91 -16.94 18.58
C LEU A 46 13.20 -17.72 19.70
N GLN A 47 12.20 -18.54 19.37
CA GLN A 47 11.46 -19.36 20.34
C GLN A 47 12.37 -20.35 21.09
N ALA A 48 13.42 -20.84 20.43
CA ALA A 48 14.41 -21.71 21.03
C ALA A 48 15.30 -21.02 22.09
N ARG A 49 15.12 -19.72 22.34
CA ARG A 49 15.81 -19.00 23.42
C ARG A 49 14.80 -18.67 24.52
N GLY A 50 15.25 -18.74 25.77
CA GLY A 50 14.45 -18.37 26.94
C GLY A 50 14.23 -16.86 27.14
N ILE A 51 14.25 -16.06 26.07
CA ILE A 51 14.02 -14.62 26.15
C ILE A 51 12.52 -14.36 26.23
N HIS A 52 12.11 -13.57 27.22
CA HIS A 52 10.70 -13.32 27.53
C HIS A 52 10.03 -12.43 26.48
N TYR A 53 10.73 -11.37 26.03
CA TYR A 53 10.22 -10.44 25.03
C TYR A 53 11.29 -10.06 24.00
N TRP A 54 11.00 -10.28 22.73
CA TRP A 54 11.79 -9.80 21.60
C TRP A 54 11.14 -8.55 20.99
N ALA A 55 11.81 -7.41 21.19
CA ALA A 55 11.51 -6.14 20.54
C ALA A 55 12.16 -6.13 19.15
N LEU A 56 11.38 -6.40 18.11
CA LEU A 56 11.88 -6.48 16.74
C LEU A 56 11.61 -5.16 15.99
N GLY A 57 12.60 -4.73 15.21
CA GLY A 57 12.52 -3.56 14.32
C GLY A 57 12.93 -3.89 12.89
N GLY A 58 12.68 -2.96 11.97
CA GLY A 58 13.06 -3.09 10.55
C GLY A 58 11.92 -3.50 9.61
N ARG A 59 10.71 -3.74 10.12
CA ARG A 59 9.47 -3.82 9.35
C ARG A 59 8.62 -2.60 9.65
N HIS A 60 7.96 -2.05 8.64
CA HIS A 60 7.04 -0.92 8.82
C HIS A 60 5.70 -1.43 9.37
N ASP A 61 5.26 -2.61 8.93
CA ASP A 61 4.04 -3.22 9.46
C ASP A 61 4.27 -3.77 10.87
N ARG A 62 3.31 -3.49 11.74
CA ARG A 62 3.26 -4.06 13.09
C ARG A 62 2.85 -5.53 12.99
N THR A 63 3.63 -6.43 13.58
CA THR A 63 3.35 -7.88 13.49
C THR A 63 3.90 -8.63 14.69
N THR A 64 3.08 -9.48 15.30
CA THR A 64 3.51 -10.44 16.33
C THR A 64 3.85 -11.77 15.67
N LEU A 65 5.08 -12.27 15.84
CA LEU A 65 5.50 -13.56 15.31
C LEU A 65 4.99 -14.72 16.18
N PHE A 66 5.01 -14.54 17.49
CA PHE A 66 4.47 -15.47 18.48
C PHE A 66 4.22 -14.73 19.80
N SER A 67 3.32 -15.24 20.63
CA SER A 67 2.84 -14.58 21.86
C SER A 67 2.75 -15.47 23.10
N SER A 68 3.13 -16.75 23.02
CA SER A 68 3.16 -17.68 24.16
C SER A 68 4.23 -18.76 23.98
N PRO A 69 5.00 -19.14 25.02
CA PRO A 69 5.04 -18.53 26.36
C PRO A 69 5.82 -17.20 26.40
N HIS A 70 6.57 -16.92 25.33
CA HIS A 70 7.31 -15.67 25.12
C HIS A 70 6.66 -14.85 24.00
N VAL A 71 7.10 -13.61 23.81
CA VAL A 71 6.58 -12.75 22.75
C VAL A 71 7.70 -12.29 21.84
N ALA A 72 7.47 -12.33 20.53
CA ALA A 72 8.31 -11.63 19.56
C ALA A 72 7.45 -10.72 18.68
N HIS A 73 7.78 -9.43 18.68
CA HIS A 73 6.91 -8.41 18.13
C HIS A 73 7.69 -7.38 17.33
N TYR A 74 7.34 -7.22 16.05
CA TYR A 74 7.71 -6.06 15.25
C TYR A 74 6.79 -4.90 15.61
N CYS A 75 7.37 -3.83 16.16
CA CYS A 75 6.59 -2.66 16.59
C CYS A 75 6.00 -1.84 15.42
N GLY A 76 6.54 -2.02 14.21
CA GLY A 76 6.20 -1.23 13.05
C GLY A 76 6.82 0.17 13.07
N ASN A 77 6.39 1.04 12.16
CA ASN A 77 6.70 2.46 12.19
C ASN A 77 5.66 3.25 13.02
N PRO A 78 6.08 4.37 13.64
CA PRO A 78 5.18 5.21 14.44
C PRO A 78 4.24 6.09 13.61
N GLN A 79 4.53 6.24 12.31
CA GLN A 79 3.76 7.04 11.35
C GLN A 79 3.95 6.43 9.95
N GLY A 80 2.84 6.13 9.26
CA GLY A 80 2.83 5.71 7.86
C GLY A 80 3.38 6.80 6.94
N ARG A 81 4.31 6.45 6.05
CA ARG A 81 5.07 7.40 5.20
C ARG A 81 4.70 7.35 3.73
N ARG A 82 3.85 6.40 3.34
CA ARG A 82 3.45 6.15 1.96
C ARG A 82 2.01 5.63 1.92
N PRO A 83 1.30 5.77 0.79
CA PRO A 83 -0.10 5.35 0.66
C PRO A 83 -0.36 3.89 1.03
N GLU A 84 0.61 3.00 0.85
CA GLU A 84 0.47 1.57 1.18
C GLU A 84 0.50 1.30 2.69
N GLU A 85 1.02 2.24 3.49
CA GLU A 85 1.09 2.15 4.96
C GLU A 85 -0.17 2.74 5.58
N GLN A 86 -1.28 2.03 5.33
CA GLN A 86 -2.62 2.44 5.75
C GLN A 86 -2.89 2.11 7.23
N GLY A 87 -3.87 2.83 7.79
CA GLY A 87 -4.41 2.52 9.12
C GLY A 87 -3.60 3.12 10.28
N THR A 88 -3.73 2.51 11.45
CA THR A 88 -3.16 3.07 12.69
C THR A 88 -1.70 2.68 12.85
N HIS A 89 -0.85 3.69 13.06
CA HIS A 89 0.58 3.51 13.34
C HIS A 89 0.92 4.02 14.75
N GLY A 90 1.97 3.47 15.35
CA GLY A 90 2.19 3.73 16.77
C GLY A 90 3.43 3.11 17.36
N CYS A 91 3.47 3.12 18.69
CA CYS A 91 4.44 2.36 19.45
C CYS A 91 3.75 1.20 20.19
N THR A 92 4.53 0.28 20.73
CA THR A 92 4.01 -0.86 21.48
C THR A 92 4.31 -0.68 22.97
N LEU A 93 3.27 -0.68 23.78
CA LEU A 93 3.36 -0.78 25.23
C LEU A 93 3.35 -2.25 25.62
N VAL A 94 4.34 -2.70 26.38
CA VAL A 94 4.40 -4.09 26.87
C VAL A 94 4.18 -4.08 28.36
N GLN A 95 3.06 -4.65 28.79
CA GLN A 95 2.79 -4.87 30.22
C GLN A 95 3.29 -6.26 30.61
N VAL A 96 4.11 -6.32 31.66
CA VAL A 96 4.66 -7.57 32.19
C VAL A 96 3.90 -7.93 33.46
N ASP A 97 3.34 -9.14 33.52
CA ASP A 97 2.67 -9.65 34.71
C ASP A 97 3.62 -10.34 35.70
N ASP A 98 3.08 -10.74 36.85
CA ASP A 98 3.78 -11.46 37.92
C ASP A 98 4.34 -12.83 37.47
N GLN A 99 3.78 -13.39 36.40
CA GLN A 99 4.23 -14.64 35.77
C GLN A 99 5.26 -14.39 34.65
N GLN A 100 5.82 -13.17 34.56
CA GLN A 100 6.81 -12.79 33.55
C GLN A 100 6.30 -12.94 32.11
N ARG A 101 5.01 -12.73 31.88
CA ARG A 101 4.42 -12.72 30.54
C ARG A 101 4.25 -11.29 30.05
N GLY A 102 4.82 -11.00 28.89
CA GLY A 102 4.62 -9.72 28.22
C GLY A 102 3.31 -9.69 27.44
N ARG A 103 2.51 -8.62 27.61
CA ARG A 103 1.30 -8.37 26.83
C ARG A 103 1.49 -7.10 26.01
N PRO A 104 1.75 -7.21 24.69
CA PRO A 104 1.92 -6.04 23.83
C PRO A 104 0.56 -5.43 23.45
N SER A 105 0.40 -4.13 23.68
CA SER A 105 -0.72 -3.31 23.21
C SER A 105 -0.21 -2.17 22.32
N LEU A 106 -1.01 -1.77 21.34
CA LEU A 106 -0.71 -0.63 20.47
C LEU A 106 -1.06 0.66 21.20
N VAL A 107 -0.15 1.63 21.18
CA VAL A 107 -0.40 3.02 21.52
C VAL A 107 -0.28 3.83 20.24
N PRO A 108 -1.40 4.32 19.66
CA PRO A 108 -1.37 5.14 18.46
C PRO A 108 -0.52 6.39 18.66
N THR A 109 0.36 6.67 17.71
CA THR A 109 1.19 7.88 17.69
C THR A 109 1.20 8.55 16.32
N ASP A 110 0.39 8.06 15.39
CA ASP A 110 0.21 8.65 14.07
C ASP A 110 -0.37 10.07 14.20
N ALA A 111 0.26 11.03 13.52
CA ALA A 111 -0.22 12.40 13.40
C ALA A 111 -1.25 12.52 12.27
N LEU A 112 -1.13 11.68 11.24
CA LEU A 112 -2.04 11.59 10.11
C LEU A 112 -2.22 10.14 9.66
N ARG A 113 -3.30 9.84 8.96
CA ARG A 113 -3.63 8.50 8.52
C ARG A 113 -3.77 8.39 7.01
N TRP A 114 -3.05 7.43 6.42
CA TRP A 114 -3.26 7.02 5.03
C TRP A 114 -4.48 6.12 4.93
N LEU A 115 -5.34 6.40 3.95
CA LEU A 115 -6.51 5.62 3.60
C LEU A 115 -6.54 5.40 2.09
N SER A 116 -6.96 4.21 1.67
CA SER A 116 -7.27 3.91 0.27
C SER A 116 -8.72 3.52 0.14
N GLU A 117 -9.48 4.33 -0.59
CA GLU A 117 -10.92 4.20 -0.72
C GLU A 117 -11.30 3.77 -2.12
N ARG A 118 -11.91 2.59 -2.22
CA ARG A 118 -12.42 2.06 -3.48
C ARG A 118 -13.91 2.34 -3.60
N VAL A 119 -14.29 3.07 -4.64
CA VAL A 119 -15.66 3.53 -4.89
C VAL A 119 -16.17 2.92 -6.19
N VAL A 120 -17.28 2.20 -6.13
CA VAL A 120 -17.89 1.59 -7.33
C VAL A 120 -18.96 2.53 -7.88
N VAL A 121 -18.88 2.84 -9.17
CA VAL A 121 -19.86 3.65 -9.90
C VAL A 121 -20.68 2.78 -10.86
N GLY A 122 -21.97 3.11 -11.00
CA GLY A 122 -22.85 2.48 -11.96
C GLY A 122 -22.51 2.86 -13.41
N ASP A 123 -22.97 2.06 -14.37
CA ASP A 123 -22.69 2.27 -15.79
C ASP A 123 -23.30 3.59 -16.31
N ASP A 124 -24.48 3.96 -15.79
CA ASP A 124 -25.21 5.19 -16.11
C ASP A 124 -24.96 6.33 -15.10
N ALA A 125 -23.93 6.21 -14.26
CA ALA A 125 -23.64 7.21 -13.24
C ALA A 125 -23.28 8.56 -13.88
N THR A 126 -23.86 9.62 -13.34
CA THR A 126 -23.59 10.99 -13.73
C THR A 126 -22.46 11.60 -12.90
N ARG A 127 -22.03 12.81 -13.27
CA ARG A 127 -21.09 13.60 -12.47
C ARG A 127 -21.65 13.85 -11.07
N GLU A 128 -22.93 14.18 -10.99
CA GLU A 128 -23.65 14.49 -9.75
C GLU A 128 -23.71 13.26 -8.83
N ASP A 129 -23.94 12.07 -9.40
CA ASP A 129 -23.93 10.82 -8.64
C ASP A 129 -22.55 10.53 -8.02
N LEU A 130 -21.48 10.74 -8.79
CA LEU A 130 -20.12 10.57 -8.29
C LEU A 130 -19.77 11.59 -7.19
N GLU A 131 -20.17 12.85 -7.36
CA GLU A 131 -19.98 13.87 -6.33
C GLU A 131 -20.71 13.49 -5.04
N ALA A 132 -21.97 13.06 -5.15
CA ALA A 132 -22.76 12.62 -4.00
C ALA A 132 -22.12 11.41 -3.30
N LEU A 133 -21.63 10.43 -4.06
CA LEU A 133 -20.99 9.24 -3.52
C LEU A 133 -19.65 9.55 -2.82
N LEU A 134 -18.82 10.40 -3.42
CA LEU A 134 -17.56 10.84 -2.82
C LEU A 134 -17.80 11.67 -1.55
N ARG A 135 -18.83 12.55 -1.57
CA ARG A 135 -19.26 13.32 -0.41
C ARG A 135 -19.68 12.41 0.75
N GLU A 136 -20.55 11.43 0.49
CA GLU A 136 -20.98 10.46 1.49
C GLU A 136 -19.79 9.70 2.10
N ARG A 137 -18.90 9.20 1.25
CA ARG A 137 -17.69 8.47 1.70
C ARG A 137 -16.79 9.37 2.53
N MET A 138 -16.53 10.60 2.09
CA MET A 138 -15.71 11.54 2.82
C MET A 138 -16.27 11.83 4.22
N HIS A 139 -17.59 12.05 4.33
CA HIS A 139 -18.24 12.25 5.63
C HIS A 139 -18.05 11.04 6.55
N ALA A 140 -18.25 9.82 6.05
CA ALA A 140 -18.04 8.61 6.83
C ALA A 140 -16.59 8.47 7.34
N LEU A 141 -15.60 8.83 6.52
CA LEU A 141 -14.18 8.76 6.90
C LEU A 141 -13.84 9.79 7.98
N VAL A 142 -14.28 11.04 7.81
CA VAL A 142 -14.07 12.11 8.79
C VAL A 142 -14.76 11.80 10.12
N GLU A 143 -15.99 11.27 10.09
CA GLU A 143 -16.71 10.85 11.30
C GLU A 143 -16.03 9.69 12.03
N SER A 144 -15.46 8.73 11.28
CA SER A 144 -14.73 7.60 11.87
C SER A 144 -13.41 8.01 12.55
N THR A 145 -12.83 9.14 12.12
CA THR A 145 -11.50 9.59 12.58
C THR A 145 -11.51 11.10 12.90
N PRO A 146 -12.25 11.55 13.93
CA PRO A 146 -12.54 12.97 14.16
C PRO A 146 -11.36 13.80 14.70
N LYS A 147 -10.18 13.19 14.92
CA LYS A 147 -9.03 13.83 15.60
C LYS A 147 -7.72 13.76 14.82
N LEU A 148 -7.71 13.14 13.65
CA LEU A 148 -6.48 12.97 12.86
C LEU A 148 -6.74 13.42 11.43
N ASP A 149 -5.75 14.11 10.87
CA ASP A 149 -5.76 14.45 9.46
C ASP A 149 -5.64 13.18 8.61
N LEU A 150 -6.33 13.17 7.47
CA LEU A 150 -6.42 12.03 6.56
C LEU A 150 -5.75 12.35 5.25
N LEU A 151 -5.01 11.39 4.72
CA LEU A 151 -4.50 11.37 3.35
C LEU A 151 -5.19 10.23 2.61
N ILE A 152 -6.03 10.57 1.63
CA ILE A 152 -6.95 9.62 1.00
C ILE A 152 -6.59 9.44 -0.47
N SER A 153 -6.32 8.20 -0.87
CA SER A 153 -6.18 7.83 -2.28
C SER A 153 -7.48 7.18 -2.74
N TRP A 154 -8.10 7.73 -3.78
CA TRP A 154 -9.40 7.26 -4.27
C TRP A 154 -9.20 6.40 -5.52
N THR A 155 -9.87 5.25 -5.55
CA THR A 155 -9.91 4.36 -6.70
C THR A 155 -11.36 4.14 -7.12
N LEU A 156 -11.73 4.65 -8.30
CA LEU A 156 -13.05 4.44 -8.88
C LEU A 156 -13.07 3.14 -9.68
N ALA A 157 -14.14 2.35 -9.56
CA ALA A 157 -14.32 1.12 -10.31
C ALA A 157 -15.71 1.05 -10.93
N GLY A 158 -15.85 0.41 -12.08
CA GLY A 158 -17.15 0.20 -12.72
C GLY A 158 -17.88 -1.02 -12.14
N TYR A 159 -19.21 -1.04 -12.26
CA TYR A 159 -20.02 -2.22 -11.92
C TYR A 159 -19.78 -3.36 -12.91
N ARG A 160 -19.63 -3.02 -14.20
CA ARG A 160 -19.19 -3.95 -15.23
C ARG A 160 -17.68 -3.88 -15.43
N PRO A 161 -17.06 -5.02 -15.77
CA PRO A 161 -15.64 -5.04 -16.12
C PRO A 161 -15.33 -4.37 -17.46
N GLU A 162 -16.33 -3.97 -18.24
CA GLU A 162 -16.15 -3.37 -19.57
C GLU A 162 -16.33 -1.85 -19.52
N VAL A 163 -15.39 -1.11 -20.12
CA VAL A 163 -15.47 0.35 -20.19
C VAL A 163 -16.19 0.74 -21.48
N GLY A 164 -17.42 1.23 -21.35
CA GLY A 164 -18.16 1.84 -22.46
C GLY A 164 -17.53 3.18 -22.89
N ARG A 165 -17.61 3.49 -24.19
CA ARG A 165 -17.27 4.82 -24.71
C ARG A 165 -18.21 5.86 -24.07
N GLY A 166 -17.65 6.97 -23.57
CA GLY A 166 -18.42 8.04 -22.93
C GLY A 166 -18.81 7.79 -21.46
N SER A 167 -18.47 6.63 -20.89
CA SER A 167 -18.70 6.36 -19.47
C SER A 167 -18.04 7.41 -18.57
N LEU A 168 -18.63 7.66 -17.41
CA LEU A 168 -18.08 8.57 -16.41
C LEU A 168 -16.62 8.25 -16.08
N LEU A 169 -16.29 6.96 -15.98
CA LEU A 169 -14.93 6.48 -15.74
C LEU A 169 -13.96 6.87 -16.87
N ALA A 170 -14.40 6.79 -18.14
CA ALA A 170 -13.58 7.27 -19.26
C ALA A 170 -13.37 8.79 -19.17
N GLN A 171 -14.38 9.55 -18.76
CA GLN A 171 -14.27 11.01 -18.57
C GLN A 171 -13.33 11.38 -17.42
N VAL A 172 -13.35 10.64 -16.31
CA VAL A 172 -12.40 10.83 -15.19
C VAL A 172 -10.97 10.56 -15.63
N ARG A 173 -10.76 9.56 -16.51
CA ARG A 173 -9.42 9.15 -16.96
C ARG A 173 -8.83 10.03 -18.06
N ARG A 174 -9.63 10.41 -19.06
CA ARG A 174 -9.18 11.18 -20.23
C ARG A 174 -9.41 12.67 -20.11
N GLY A 175 -10.46 13.08 -19.40
CA GLY A 175 -10.93 14.45 -19.36
C GLY A 175 -10.46 15.23 -18.14
N ALA A 176 -10.90 16.48 -18.05
CA ALA A 176 -10.65 17.34 -16.90
C ALA A 176 -11.40 16.89 -15.64
N LEU A 177 -12.43 16.04 -15.77
CA LEU A 177 -13.33 15.67 -14.69
C LEU A 177 -12.59 15.08 -13.47
N GLY A 178 -11.59 14.21 -13.68
CA GLY A 178 -10.81 13.65 -12.57
C GLY A 178 -10.07 14.72 -11.78
N ALA A 179 -9.44 15.66 -12.48
CA ALA A 179 -8.75 16.79 -11.87
C ALA A 179 -9.72 17.78 -11.19
N GLU A 180 -10.88 18.03 -11.80
CA GLU A 180 -11.94 18.86 -11.23
C GLU A 180 -12.49 18.25 -9.93
N MET A 181 -12.83 16.96 -9.93
CA MET A 181 -13.33 16.26 -8.73
C MET A 181 -12.27 16.22 -7.63
N LEU A 182 -11.01 15.95 -7.97
CA LEU A 182 -9.91 15.97 -7.01
C LEU A 182 -9.68 17.38 -6.43
N GLY A 183 -9.77 18.41 -7.27
CA GLY A 183 -9.69 19.81 -6.85
C GLY A 183 -10.83 20.22 -5.92
N TRP A 184 -12.07 19.81 -6.26
CA TRP A 184 -13.25 20.00 -5.43
C TRP A 184 -13.08 19.33 -4.06
N LEU A 185 -12.69 18.04 -4.01
CA LEU A 185 -12.46 17.33 -2.75
C LEU A 185 -11.43 18.03 -1.85
N ARG A 186 -10.32 18.50 -2.43
CA ARG A 186 -9.28 19.23 -1.69
C ARG A 186 -9.77 20.58 -1.18
N SER A 187 -10.54 21.29 -1.99
CA SER A 187 -11.09 22.59 -1.59
C SER A 187 -12.11 22.45 -0.46
N GLU A 188 -12.99 21.46 -0.54
CA GLU A 188 -14.09 21.26 0.41
C GLU A 188 -13.61 20.66 1.73
N TYR A 189 -12.68 19.70 1.70
CA TYR A 189 -12.30 18.90 2.87
C TYR A 189 -10.84 19.05 3.32
N GLY A 190 -9.98 19.63 2.50
CA GLY A 190 -8.53 19.65 2.74
C GLY A 190 -8.05 20.67 3.79
N TYR A 191 -8.90 21.60 4.21
CA TYR A 191 -8.51 22.71 5.10
C TYR A 191 -9.30 22.77 6.43
N GLY A 192 -10.27 21.87 6.64
CA GLY A 192 -11.04 21.79 7.88
C GLY A 192 -10.28 21.08 9.00
N PRO A 193 -10.73 21.14 10.27
CA PRO A 193 -10.24 20.29 11.35
C PRO A 193 -11.21 19.10 11.61
N PRO A 194 -10.78 17.83 11.46
CA PRO A 194 -9.51 17.39 10.87
C PRO A 194 -9.48 17.59 9.34
N ALA A 195 -8.28 17.74 8.79
CA ALA A 195 -8.09 17.91 7.35
C ALA A 195 -8.19 16.57 6.67
N ALA A 196 -9.03 16.44 5.64
CA ALA A 196 -9.13 15.24 4.83
C ALA A 196 -8.66 15.54 3.41
N TRP A 197 -7.39 15.28 3.15
CA TRP A 197 -6.73 15.62 1.90
C TRP A 197 -6.77 14.45 0.92
N SER A 198 -7.44 14.65 -0.21
CA SER A 198 -7.43 13.71 -1.33
C SER A 198 -6.11 13.80 -2.10
N VAL A 199 -5.33 12.73 -2.09
CA VAL A 199 -4.01 12.64 -2.73
C VAL A 199 -4.13 12.34 -4.21
N SER A 200 -4.94 11.36 -4.58
CA SER A 200 -5.20 10.97 -5.97
C SER A 200 -6.66 10.55 -6.15
N LEU A 201 -7.12 10.63 -7.40
CA LEU A 201 -8.39 10.07 -7.85
C LEU A 201 -8.09 9.32 -9.15
N GLU A 202 -7.99 8.00 -9.05
CA GLU A 202 -7.63 7.12 -10.15
C GLU A 202 -8.78 6.18 -10.45
N VAL A 203 -8.78 5.61 -11.65
CA VAL A 203 -9.76 4.59 -12.03
C VAL A 203 -9.07 3.24 -12.13
N GLU A 204 -9.66 2.26 -11.47
CA GLU A 204 -9.23 0.87 -11.51
C GLU A 204 -9.25 0.36 -12.96
N PRO A 205 -8.14 -0.20 -13.46
CA PRO A 205 -8.13 -0.75 -14.80
C PRO A 205 -9.05 -1.97 -14.88
N PRO A 206 -9.87 -2.09 -15.94
CA PRO A 206 -10.79 -3.20 -16.07
C PRO A 206 -10.04 -4.54 -16.17
N VAL A 207 -10.69 -5.60 -15.70
CA VAL A 207 -10.15 -6.96 -15.79
C VAL A 207 -10.06 -7.43 -17.24
N SER A 208 -11.00 -6.98 -18.10
CA SER A 208 -11.08 -7.34 -19.50
C SER A 208 -11.60 -6.16 -20.32
N LEU A 209 -11.04 -6.00 -21.52
CA LEU A 209 -11.56 -5.04 -22.49
C LEU A 209 -12.56 -5.74 -23.44
N PRO A 210 -13.49 -5.01 -24.07
CA PRO A 210 -14.45 -5.58 -25.02
C PRO A 210 -13.74 -6.42 -26.11
N PRO A 211 -14.20 -7.65 -26.40
CA PRO A 211 -13.58 -8.52 -27.40
C PRO A 211 -13.45 -7.87 -28.78
N GLU A 212 -14.46 -7.09 -29.17
CA GLU A 212 -14.52 -6.33 -30.42
C GLU A 212 -13.31 -5.43 -30.63
N TRP A 213 -12.71 -4.89 -29.56
CA TRP A 213 -11.56 -3.99 -29.68
C TRP A 213 -10.29 -4.73 -30.09
N TYR A 214 -10.18 -6.02 -29.80
CA TYR A 214 -9.05 -6.86 -30.24
C TYR A 214 -9.19 -7.30 -31.69
N GLU A 215 -10.41 -7.38 -32.21
CA GLU A 215 -10.72 -7.87 -33.56
C GLU A 215 -10.60 -6.78 -34.63
N GLN A 216 -10.55 -5.51 -34.23
CA GLN A 216 -10.42 -4.38 -35.14
C GLN A 216 -9.06 -4.35 -35.86
N GLU A 217 -9.10 -4.22 -37.18
CA GLU A 217 -7.93 -3.97 -38.02
C GLU A 217 -7.50 -2.50 -37.94
N THR A 218 -7.09 -2.06 -36.75
CA THR A 218 -6.66 -0.69 -36.45
C THR A 218 -5.39 -0.71 -35.60
N ILE A 219 -4.66 0.42 -35.54
CA ILE A 219 -3.49 0.56 -34.65
C ILE A 219 -3.84 0.20 -33.20
N ARG A 220 -5.03 0.61 -32.75
CA ARG A 220 -5.56 0.26 -31.42
C ARG A 220 -5.74 -1.25 -31.25
N GLY A 221 -6.32 -1.92 -32.25
CA GLY A 221 -6.50 -3.38 -32.23
C GLY A 221 -5.17 -4.13 -32.26
N ASP A 222 -4.21 -3.69 -33.08
CA ASP A 222 -2.84 -4.24 -33.13
C ASP A 222 -2.14 -4.12 -31.78
N PHE A 223 -2.20 -2.93 -31.17
CA PHE A 223 -1.64 -2.68 -29.85
C PHE A 223 -2.25 -3.59 -28.78
N LEU A 224 -3.59 -3.71 -28.75
CA LEU A 224 -4.28 -4.56 -27.78
C LEU A 224 -3.94 -6.04 -27.96
N ARG A 225 -3.81 -6.51 -29.21
CA ARG A 225 -3.36 -7.88 -29.50
C ARG A 225 -1.94 -8.13 -29.01
N ALA A 226 -1.03 -7.17 -29.18
CA ALA A 226 0.33 -7.26 -28.65
C ALA A 226 0.36 -7.32 -27.11
N ILE A 227 -0.41 -6.47 -26.42
CA ILE A 227 -0.52 -6.54 -24.96
C ILE A 227 -1.12 -7.87 -24.50
N ARG A 228 -2.14 -8.38 -25.18
CA ARG A 228 -2.75 -9.69 -24.87
C ARG A 228 -1.76 -10.83 -25.03
N GLN A 229 -0.89 -10.79 -26.03
CA GLN A 229 0.19 -11.76 -26.18
C GLN A 229 1.13 -11.74 -24.96
N LEU A 230 1.55 -10.56 -24.49
CA LEU A 230 2.40 -10.40 -23.30
C LEU A 230 1.73 -10.86 -22.00
N GLN A 231 0.40 -10.72 -21.91
CA GLN A 231 -0.40 -11.23 -20.78
C GLN A 231 -0.50 -12.76 -20.80
N MET A 232 -0.66 -13.36 -21.99
CA MET A 232 -0.74 -14.81 -22.17
C MET A 232 0.62 -15.51 -22.05
N ASN A 233 1.72 -14.78 -22.24
CA ASN A 233 3.10 -15.28 -22.12
C ASN A 233 3.87 -14.55 -21.00
N PRO A 234 3.64 -14.87 -19.70
CA PRO A 234 4.32 -14.18 -18.59
C PRO A 234 5.85 -14.29 -18.60
N GLN A 235 6.41 -15.29 -19.30
CA GLN A 235 7.86 -15.50 -19.42
C GLN A 235 8.51 -14.60 -20.49
N GLU A 236 7.70 -13.98 -21.36
CA GLU A 236 8.21 -13.08 -22.40
C GLU A 236 8.73 -11.78 -21.74
N PRO A 237 9.98 -11.36 -21.96
CA PRO A 237 10.50 -10.13 -21.37
C PRO A 237 9.80 -8.90 -21.98
N LEU A 238 9.52 -7.88 -21.16
CA LEU A 238 8.94 -6.63 -21.64
C LEU A 238 9.97 -5.71 -22.33
N GLY A 239 11.27 -5.88 -22.03
CA GLY A 239 12.36 -5.12 -22.65
C GLY A 239 12.31 -3.61 -22.42
N LEU A 240 11.73 -3.17 -21.29
CA LEU A 240 11.52 -1.76 -20.98
C LEU A 240 12.84 -1.00 -20.77
N GLU A 241 13.91 -1.71 -20.42
CA GLU A 241 15.25 -1.18 -20.16
C GLU A 241 15.82 -0.46 -21.39
N SER A 242 15.41 -0.88 -22.60
CA SER A 242 15.84 -0.26 -23.85
C SER A 242 15.28 1.15 -24.07
N TYR A 243 14.24 1.53 -23.33
CA TYR A 243 13.59 2.84 -23.43
C TYR A 243 14.08 3.83 -22.36
N VAL A 244 15.00 3.43 -21.50
CA VAL A 244 15.52 4.25 -20.40
C VAL A 244 17.01 4.45 -20.57
N ALA A 245 17.49 5.69 -20.42
CA ALA A 245 18.91 5.99 -20.49
C ALA A 245 19.69 5.22 -19.41
N GLU A 246 20.88 4.73 -19.75
CA GLU A 246 21.71 3.88 -18.89
C GLU A 246 22.00 4.50 -17.52
N GLU A 247 22.11 5.83 -17.49
CA GLU A 247 22.29 6.67 -16.30
C GLU A 247 21.20 6.50 -15.25
N HIS A 248 19.98 6.17 -15.68
CA HIS A 248 18.80 6.03 -14.82
C HIS A 248 18.51 4.57 -14.43
N LEU A 249 19.15 3.60 -15.09
CA LEU A 249 18.98 2.18 -14.80
C LEU A 249 19.55 1.77 -13.44
N ALA A 250 20.59 2.45 -12.95
CA ALA A 250 21.15 2.20 -11.62
C ALA A 250 20.32 2.83 -10.47
N GLY A 251 19.27 3.59 -10.79
CA GLY A 251 18.48 4.37 -9.84
C GLY A 251 17.10 3.79 -9.52
N THR A 252 16.23 4.65 -8.97
CA THR A 252 14.83 4.34 -8.64
C THR A 252 14.02 3.91 -9.87
N LEU A 253 14.30 4.49 -11.03
CA LEU A 253 13.71 4.11 -12.31
C LEU A 253 14.02 2.67 -12.67
N GLY A 254 15.29 2.23 -12.60
CA GLY A 254 15.64 0.84 -12.86
C GLY A 254 14.92 -0.15 -11.94
N SER A 255 14.75 0.18 -10.66
CA SER A 255 13.97 -0.65 -9.73
C SER A 255 12.48 -0.70 -10.09
N ALA A 256 11.91 0.38 -10.65
CA ALA A 256 10.53 0.42 -11.10
C ALA A 256 10.29 -0.38 -12.40
N LEU A 257 11.34 -0.64 -13.19
CA LEU A 257 11.28 -1.48 -14.39
C LEU A 257 11.30 -2.99 -14.06
N ASP A 258 11.70 -3.36 -12.84
CA ASP A 258 11.70 -4.76 -12.40
C ASP A 258 10.28 -5.26 -12.14
N LEU A 259 9.66 -5.77 -13.21
CA LEU A 259 8.32 -6.39 -13.21
C LEU A 259 8.40 -7.92 -13.14
N SER A 260 9.38 -8.44 -12.40
CA SER A 260 9.52 -9.88 -12.14
C SER A 260 8.39 -10.45 -11.27
N HIS A 261 7.78 -9.60 -10.42
CA HIS A 261 6.62 -9.98 -9.62
C HIS A 261 5.36 -10.02 -10.49
N ARG A 262 4.77 -11.22 -10.62
CA ARG A 262 3.66 -11.49 -11.55
C ARG A 262 2.43 -10.57 -11.36
N PRO A 263 1.93 -10.32 -10.13
CA PRO A 263 0.82 -9.39 -9.92
C PRO A 263 1.11 -7.97 -10.41
N ASP A 264 2.33 -7.46 -10.21
CA ASP A 264 2.71 -6.12 -10.65
C ASP A 264 2.78 -6.05 -12.17
N ARG A 265 3.34 -7.08 -12.80
CA ARG A 265 3.34 -7.22 -14.26
C ARG A 265 1.93 -7.23 -14.84
N GLU A 266 1.03 -8.04 -14.27
CA GLU A 266 -0.36 -8.13 -14.73
C GLU A 266 -1.10 -6.80 -14.56
N ARG A 267 -0.85 -6.07 -13.46
CA ARG A 267 -1.38 -4.73 -13.23
C ARG A 267 -0.86 -3.74 -14.30
N VAL A 268 0.45 -3.66 -14.50
CA VAL A 268 1.08 -2.75 -15.47
C VAL A 268 0.59 -3.02 -16.90
N LEU A 269 0.42 -4.29 -17.27
CA LEU A 269 -0.11 -4.64 -18.60
C LEU A 269 -1.58 -4.21 -18.76
N ARG A 270 -2.41 -4.31 -17.71
CA ARG A 270 -3.80 -3.81 -17.75
C ARG A 270 -3.86 -2.29 -17.83
N GLU A 271 -3.04 -1.59 -17.04
CA GLU A 271 -2.91 -0.13 -17.11
C GLU A 271 -2.43 0.33 -18.49
N SER A 272 -1.42 -0.34 -19.05
CA SER A 272 -0.91 -0.09 -20.39
C SER A 272 -1.95 -0.33 -21.48
N ALA A 273 -2.71 -1.43 -21.40
CA ALA A 273 -3.79 -1.73 -22.35
C ALA A 273 -4.80 -0.58 -22.36
N LEU A 274 -5.18 -0.13 -21.18
CA LEU A 274 -6.20 0.88 -20.99
C LEU A 274 -5.71 2.28 -21.38
N LEU A 275 -4.46 2.64 -21.06
CA LEU A 275 -3.82 3.86 -21.54
C LEU A 275 -3.71 3.87 -23.07
N GLY A 276 -3.34 2.74 -23.69
CA GLY A 276 -3.28 2.64 -25.14
C GLY A 276 -4.66 2.77 -25.79
N VAL A 277 -5.71 2.24 -25.18
CA VAL A 277 -7.09 2.53 -25.63
C VAL A 277 -7.37 4.02 -25.59
N ASP A 278 -6.89 4.73 -24.56
CA ASP A 278 -7.12 6.16 -24.43
C ASP A 278 -6.39 6.99 -25.46
N LEU A 279 -5.12 6.68 -25.72
CA LEU A 279 -4.28 7.43 -26.65
C LEU A 279 -4.57 7.08 -28.12
N LEU A 280 -5.01 5.85 -28.40
CA LEU A 280 -5.21 5.33 -29.77
C LEU A 280 -6.69 5.30 -30.20
N SER A 281 -7.61 5.72 -29.34
CA SER A 281 -8.97 6.03 -29.77
C SER A 281 -8.95 7.46 -30.29
N ALA A 282 -9.19 7.64 -31.59
CA ALA A 282 -9.25 8.97 -32.21
C ALA A 282 -10.15 9.92 -31.39
N GLU A 283 -9.68 11.15 -31.16
CA GLU A 283 -10.55 12.28 -30.85
C GLU A 283 -11.41 12.54 -32.10
N GLU A 284 -12.53 11.82 -32.25
CA GLU A 284 -13.61 12.37 -33.05
C GLU A 284 -14.20 13.50 -32.20
N GLU A 285 -13.84 14.75 -32.55
CA GLU A 285 -14.48 15.94 -32.01
C GLU A 285 -16.00 15.72 -32.02
N PRO A 286 -16.72 15.97 -30.91
CA PRO A 286 -18.16 15.90 -30.93
C PRO A 286 -18.68 16.95 -31.92
N SER A 287 -19.27 16.48 -33.01
CA SER A 287 -20.02 17.28 -34.00
C SER A 287 -21.21 17.99 -33.37
#